data_AF-A0A1E5E4X6-F1
#
_entry.id   AF-A0A1E5E4X6-F1
#
_cell.length_a   1.000
_cell.length_b   1.000
_cell.length_c   1.000
_cell.angle_alpha   90.00
_cell.angle_beta   90.00
_cell.angle_gamma   90.00
#
_symmetry.space_group_name_H-M   'P 1'
#
loop_
_entity.id
_entity.type
_entity.pdbx_description
1 polymer ?
#
loop_
_entity_poly.entity_id
_entity_poly.type
_entity_poly.pdbx_seq_one_letter_code
_entity_poly.pdbx_strand_id
1 'polypeptide(L)'
;MIFYTLYGHLAASSLNALHIGKTIKEGAVFATIGDVNENGGWASHLHFQIIRDMGEYLNDYPGVVDPNEADFYLKNCPNPNWILGRDDLG
;
A
#
# COMPACT_ATOMS: atom_id res chain seq x y z
N MET A 1 10.20 13.94 9.11
CA MET A 1 10.43 12.98 8.02
C MET A 1 9.07 12.60 7.46
N ILE A 2 8.92 12.60 6.14
CA ILE A 2 7.67 12.24 5.45
C ILE A 2 7.92 10.90 4.76
N PHE A 3 6.92 10.02 4.78
CA PHE A 3 6.90 8.78 4.03
C PHE A 3 5.47 8.53 3.54
N TYR A 4 5.32 7.56 2.66
CA TYR A 4 4.06 7.21 2.03
C TYR A 4 3.70 5.77 2.39
N THR A 5 2.39 5.49 2.38
CA THR A 5 1.86 4.14 2.54
C THR A 5 0.90 3.87 1.40
N LEU A 6 1.02 2.69 0.79
CA LEU A 6 0.13 2.22 -0.25
C LEU A 6 -0.79 1.13 0.32
N TYR A 7 -2.08 1.26 0.05
CA TYR A 7 -3.13 0.31 0.43
C TYR A 7 -3.74 -0.25 -0.87
N GLY A 8 -3.32 -1.45 -1.27
CA GLY A 8 -3.79 -2.12 -2.47
C GLY A 8 -4.98 -3.04 -2.19
N HIS A 9 -5.60 -3.52 -3.27
CA HIS A 9 -6.69 -4.51 -3.24
C HIS A 9 -7.93 -4.05 -2.47
N LEU A 10 -8.20 -2.74 -2.51
CA LEU A 10 -9.39 -2.13 -1.93
C LEU A 10 -10.59 -2.27 -2.86
N ALA A 11 -11.79 -2.34 -2.29
CA ALA A 11 -13.03 -2.36 -3.04
C ALA A 11 -13.20 -1.01 -3.77
N ALA A 12 -13.51 -1.04 -5.07
CA ALA A 12 -13.61 0.17 -5.88
C ALA A 12 -14.70 1.12 -5.34
N SER A 13 -15.78 0.55 -4.80
CA SER A 13 -16.87 1.29 -4.18
C SER A 13 -16.43 2.18 -3.00
N SER A 14 -15.39 1.77 -2.26
CA SER A 14 -14.87 2.50 -1.10
C SER A 14 -14.02 3.71 -1.49
N LEU A 15 -13.47 3.73 -2.71
CA LEU A 15 -12.61 4.81 -3.21
C LEU A 15 -13.40 6.07 -3.59
N ASN A 16 -14.71 5.96 -3.83
CA ASN A 16 -15.57 7.08 -4.24
C ASN A 16 -15.57 8.26 -3.25
N ALA A 17 -15.33 7.98 -1.97
CA ALA A 17 -15.29 9.01 -0.93
C ALA A 17 -13.87 9.59 -0.71
N LEU A 18 -12.85 9.07 -1.41
CA LEU A 18 -11.46 9.51 -1.29
C LEU A 18 -11.11 10.50 -2.39
N HIS A 19 -10.26 11.47 -2.05
CA HIS A 19 -9.69 12.41 -3.01
C HIS A 19 -8.33 12.87 -2.50
N ILE A 20 -7.47 13.35 -3.40
CA ILE A 20 -6.16 13.91 -3.05
C ILE A 20 -6.35 15.06 -2.05
N GLY A 21 -5.47 15.12 -1.04
CA GLY A 21 -5.55 16.11 0.04
C GLY A 21 -6.56 15.79 1.15
N LYS A 22 -7.34 14.72 1.04
CA LYS A 22 -8.21 14.28 2.15
C LYS A 22 -7.37 13.87 3.35
N THR A 23 -7.64 14.47 4.51
CA THR A 23 -6.99 14.06 5.77
C THR A 23 -7.71 12.83 6.34
N ILE A 24 -6.96 11.77 6.62
CA ILE A 24 -7.44 10.56 7.30
C ILE A 24 -6.91 10.61 8.74
N LYS A 25 -7.81 10.50 9.72
CA LYS A 25 -7.45 10.46 11.14
C LYS A 25 -7.23 9.02 11.59
N GLU A 26 -6.44 8.84 12.65
CA GLU A 26 -6.31 7.54 13.32
C GLU A 26 -7.69 6.97 13.69
N GLY A 27 -7.88 5.67 13.48
CA GLY A 27 -9.13 4.97 13.71
C GLY A 27 -10.24 5.22 12.69
N ALA A 28 -10.04 6.11 11.71
CA ALA A 28 -11.03 6.34 10.67
C ALA A 28 -11.09 5.16 9.69
N VAL A 29 -12.27 4.59 9.49
CA VAL A 29 -12.53 3.68 8.37
C VAL A 29 -12.63 4.52 7.10
N PHE A 30 -11.66 4.35 6.20
CA PHE A 30 -11.58 5.13 4.96
C PHE A 30 -11.64 4.28 3.68
N ALA A 31 -11.53 2.95 3.80
CA ALA A 31 -11.62 2.01 2.71
C ALA A 31 -12.08 0.63 3.20
N THR A 32 -12.47 -0.25 2.28
CA THR A 32 -12.76 -1.66 2.54
C THR A 32 -11.95 -2.55 1.60
N ILE A 33 -11.68 -3.80 1.99
CA ILE A 33 -10.97 -4.78 1.15
C ILE A 33 -11.90 -5.24 0.02
N GLY A 34 -11.37 -5.32 -1.19
CA GLY A 34 -12.07 -5.77 -2.38
C GLY A 34 -12.33 -7.28 -2.36
N ASP A 35 -13.32 -7.70 -3.14
CA ASP A 35 -13.57 -9.13 -3.34
C ASP A 35 -12.57 -9.76 -4.33
N VAL A 36 -12.67 -11.08 -4.51
CA VAL A 36 -11.80 -11.85 -5.42
C VAL A 36 -11.88 -11.39 -6.88
N ASN A 37 -13.00 -10.81 -7.31
CA ASN A 37 -13.21 -10.31 -8.67
C ASN A 37 -12.57 -8.93 -8.88
N GLU A 38 -12.41 -8.16 -7.81
CA GLU A 38 -11.74 -6.86 -7.83
C GLU A 38 -10.22 -6.98 -7.63
N ASN A 39 -9.75 -8.12 -7.10
CA ASN A 39 -8.35 -8.35 -6.76
C ASN A 39 -7.65 -9.39 -7.67
N GLY A 40 -7.91 -9.36 -8.97
CA GLY A 40 -7.21 -10.23 -9.93
C GLY A 40 -7.34 -11.74 -9.67
N GLY A 41 -8.40 -12.17 -8.98
CA GLY A 41 -8.65 -13.58 -8.65
C GLY A 41 -8.02 -14.08 -7.34
N TRP A 42 -7.34 -13.21 -6.58
CA TRP A 42 -6.73 -13.59 -5.31
C TRP A 42 -7.74 -13.52 -4.16
N ALA A 43 -7.58 -14.39 -3.15
CA ALA A 43 -8.38 -14.32 -1.93
C ALA A 43 -8.30 -12.91 -1.32
N SER A 44 -9.40 -12.37 -0.78
CA SER A 44 -9.44 -11.01 -0.24
C SER A 44 -8.37 -10.79 0.83
N HIS A 45 -7.49 -9.81 0.58
CA HIS A 45 -6.40 -9.43 1.48
C HIS A 45 -6.03 -7.96 1.26
N LEU A 46 -5.25 -7.40 2.18
CA LEU A 46 -4.68 -6.07 2.05
C LEU A 46 -3.24 -6.18 1.53
N HIS A 47 -2.90 -5.46 0.46
CA HIS A 47 -1.50 -5.14 0.15
C HIS A 47 -1.12 -3.85 0.86
N PHE A 48 -0.12 -3.91 1.74
CA PHE A 48 0.35 -2.75 2.50
C PHE A 48 1.84 -2.55 2.28
N GLN A 49 2.23 -1.34 1.86
CA GLN A 49 3.62 -1.04 1.52
C GLN A 49 3.99 0.33 2.07
N ILE A 50 5.17 0.45 2.68
CA ILE A 50 5.79 1.72 3.06
C ILE A 50 6.72 2.16 1.94
N ILE A 51 6.73 3.44 1.59
CA ILE A 51 7.57 4.01 0.53
C ILE A 51 8.20 5.30 1.05
N ARG A 52 9.52 5.43 0.95
CA ARG A 52 10.24 6.62 1.42
C ARG A 52 10.14 7.78 0.42
N ASP A 53 10.31 7.49 -0.86
CA ASP A 53 10.25 8.46 -1.94
C ASP A 53 9.39 7.93 -3.10
N MET A 54 8.39 8.71 -3.53
CA MET A 54 7.54 8.35 -4.66
C MET A 54 8.23 8.61 -6.01
N GLY A 55 9.29 9.42 -6.06
CA GLY A 55 9.91 9.83 -7.32
C GLY A 55 8.88 10.43 -8.28
N GLU A 56 8.79 9.88 -9.49
CA GLU A 56 7.83 10.30 -10.51
C GLU A 56 6.49 9.55 -10.46
N TYR A 57 6.34 8.58 -9.55
CA TYR A 57 5.11 7.81 -9.44
C TYR A 57 3.97 8.64 -8.84
N LEU A 58 2.77 8.44 -9.38
CA LEU A 58 1.53 9.02 -8.89
C LEU A 58 0.48 7.91 -8.72
N ASN A 59 -0.23 7.93 -7.59
CA ASN A 59 -1.31 7.00 -7.20
C ASN A 59 -0.92 5.55 -6.92
N ASP A 60 0.13 5.02 -7.56
CA ASP A 60 0.58 3.63 -7.39
C ASP A 60 2.12 3.56 -7.27
N TYR A 61 2.65 2.42 -6.85
CA TYR A 61 4.07 2.19 -6.72
C TYR A 61 4.41 0.71 -6.96
N PRO A 62 5.55 0.37 -7.60
CA PRO A 62 5.87 -1.03 -7.90
C PRO A 62 5.89 -1.93 -6.65
N GLY A 63 5.07 -2.98 -6.69
CA GLY A 63 5.06 -4.08 -5.71
C GLY A 63 5.90 -5.29 -6.15
N VAL A 64 6.24 -5.38 -7.44
CA VAL A 64 7.11 -6.41 -8.03
C VAL A 64 8.06 -5.72 -8.99
N VAL A 65 9.35 -6.06 -8.93
CA VAL A 65 10.41 -5.36 -9.65
C VAL A 65 11.40 -6.34 -10.25
N ASP A 66 12.18 -5.89 -11.22
CA ASP A 66 13.28 -6.68 -11.77
C ASP A 66 14.32 -6.95 -10.66
N PRO A 67 14.87 -8.18 -10.53
CA PRO A 67 15.90 -8.48 -9.53
C PRO A 67 17.11 -7.55 -9.58
N ASN A 68 17.46 -6.99 -10.74
CA ASN A 68 18.55 -6.04 -10.90
C ASN A 68 18.26 -4.68 -10.24
N GLU A 69 16.99 -4.36 -9.98
CA GLU A 69 16.56 -3.13 -9.31
C GLU A 69 16.22 -3.35 -7.83
N ALA A 70 16.28 -4.59 -7.34
CA ALA A 70 15.86 -4.96 -5.99
C ALA A 70 16.54 -4.13 -4.90
N ASP A 71 17.84 -3.85 -5.03
CA ASP A 71 18.60 -3.04 -4.07
C ASP A 71 18.03 -1.62 -3.91
N PHE A 72 17.55 -1.02 -4.99
CA PHE A 72 16.93 0.29 -4.95
C PHE A 72 15.58 0.22 -4.22
N TYR A 73 14.71 -0.70 -4.65
CA TYR A 73 13.36 -0.79 -4.13
C TYR A 73 13.30 -1.29 -2.68
N LEU A 74 14.17 -2.20 -2.26
CA LEU A 74 14.27 -2.64 -0.85
C LEU A 74 14.74 -1.52 0.07
N LYS A 75 15.62 -0.62 -0.40
CA LYS A 75 16.03 0.57 0.37
C LYS A 75 14.91 1.61 0.45
N ASN A 76 14.10 1.73 -0.61
CA ASN A 76 13.02 2.69 -0.67
C ASN A 76 11.73 2.19 0.00
N CYS A 77 11.52 0.88 0.07
CA CYS A 77 10.36 0.23 0.66
C CYS A 77 10.76 -0.57 1.92
N PRO A 78 10.84 0.09 3.09
CA PRO A 78 11.23 -0.59 4.33
C PRO A 78 10.19 -1.60 4.78
N ASN A 79 10.59 -2.52 5.66
CA ASN A 79 9.72 -3.56 6.18
C ASN A 79 8.46 -2.96 6.88
N PRO A 80 7.24 -3.25 6.38
CA PRO A 80 6.00 -2.69 6.93
C PRO A 80 5.71 -3.12 8.37
N ASN A 81 6.29 -4.23 8.81
CA ASN A 81 6.08 -4.78 10.15
C ASN A 81 6.49 -3.82 11.27
N TRP A 82 7.40 -2.88 11.01
CA TRP A 82 7.77 -1.84 11.97
C TRP A 82 6.59 -0.94 12.37
N ILE A 83 5.65 -0.71 11.45
CA ILE A 83 4.43 0.07 11.73
C ILE A 83 3.28 -0.84 12.15
N LEU A 84 3.20 -2.05 11.59
CA LEU A 84 2.13 -3.00 11.92
C LEU A 84 2.31 -3.68 13.28
N GLY A 85 3.49 -3.58 13.89
CA GLY A 85 3.79 -4.24 15.17
C GLY A 85 3.75 -5.76 15.06
N ARG A 86 4.19 -6.30 13.92
CA ARG A 86 4.21 -7.74 13.62
C ARG A 86 5.64 -8.27 13.68
N ASP A 87 5.85 -9.41 14.32
CA ASP A 87 7.13 -10.13 14.37
C ASP A 87 7.02 -11.56 13.80
N ASP A 88 5.80 -11.96 13.44
CA ASP A 88 5.42 -13.29 12.95
C ASP A 88 5.37 -13.40 11.42
N LEU A 89 5.54 -12.29 10.70
CA LEU A 89 5.51 -12.22 9.23
C LEU A 89 6.93 -11.97 8.70
N GLY A 90 7.41 -12.81 7.78
CA GLY A 90 8.75 -12.78 7.20
C GLY A 90 8.76 -12.60 5.70
#